data_AF-A0A3B1AFI2-F1
#
_entry.id   AF-A0A3B1AFI2-F1
#
_cell.length_a   1.000
_cell.length_b   1.000
_cell.length_c   1.000
_cell.angle_alpha   90.00
_cell.angle_beta   90.00
_cell.angle_gamma   90.00
#
_symmetry.space_group_name_H-M   'P 1'
#
loop_
_entity.id
_entity.type
_entity.pdbx_description
1 polymer ?
#
loop_
_entity_poly.entity_id
_entity_poly.type
_entity_poly.pdbx_seq_one_letter_code
_entity_poly.pdbx_strand_id
1 'polypeptide(L)'
;MSFKKISIFILTVLLVTIIGCRSNPVREVVNAPVMTIGEYTVKDVEKAIIRAGQSIGWSMKPVKPGLIIGIIFVRNNMAKVEISYNKKHYSITYKDSAGLKYNGTGISRYYNNWIKNLEQRINSQLSGI
;
A
#
# COMPACT_ATOMS: atom_id res chain seq x y z
N MET A 1 -68.01 6.52 5.05
CA MET A 1 -67.14 5.58 5.79
C MET A 1 -65.77 5.52 5.12
N SER A 2 -64.75 5.94 5.88
CA SER A 2 -63.33 5.51 5.81
C SER A 2 -62.58 5.38 4.47
N PHE A 3 -62.30 6.50 3.79
CA PHE A 3 -61.13 6.60 2.87
C PHE A 3 -59.81 6.96 3.59
N LYS A 4 -59.84 7.16 4.91
CA LYS A 4 -58.70 7.60 5.74
C LYS A 4 -57.69 6.50 6.11
N LYS A 5 -57.88 5.24 5.69
CA LYS A 5 -57.00 4.13 6.14
C LYS A 5 -56.08 3.53 5.07
N ILE A 6 -56.24 3.90 3.80
CA ILE A 6 -55.46 3.31 2.71
C ILE A 6 -54.24 4.17 2.32
N SER A 7 -54.15 5.41 2.82
CA SER A 7 -53.10 6.36 2.41
C SER A 7 -51.84 6.40 3.29
N ILE A 8 -51.76 5.62 4.37
CA ILE A 8 -50.69 5.74 5.38
C ILE A 8 -50.06 4.37 5.69
N PHE A 9 -49.84 3.53 4.68
CA PHE A 9 -49.10 2.28 4.88
C PHE A 9 -48.12 1.92 3.76
N ILE A 10 -47.91 2.80 2.78
CA ILE A 10 -46.98 2.57 1.66
C ILE A 10 -46.02 3.77 1.54
N LEU A 11 -45.45 4.20 2.66
CA LEU A 11 -44.38 5.20 2.69
C LEU A 11 -43.31 4.80 3.71
N THR A 12 -42.95 3.52 3.74
CA THR A 12 -42.02 2.98 4.75
C THR A 12 -40.89 2.13 4.20
N VAL A 13 -40.80 1.93 2.89
CA VAL A 13 -39.76 1.09 2.30
C VAL A 13 -39.41 1.77 0.98
N LEU A 14 -38.26 2.41 0.81
CA LEU A 14 -37.01 1.70 0.67
C LEU A 14 -35.86 2.74 0.65
N LEU A 15 -35.34 3.14 1.81
CA LEU A 15 -34.02 3.78 1.87
C LEU A 15 -32.98 2.67 1.74
N VAL A 16 -32.73 2.16 0.51
CA VAL A 16 -31.54 1.33 0.28
C VAL A 16 -30.34 2.24 0.44
N THR A 17 -29.78 2.30 1.64
CA THR A 17 -28.44 2.83 1.83
C THR A 17 -27.49 1.85 1.13
N ILE A 18 -27.08 2.22 -0.08
CA ILE A 18 -26.01 1.53 -0.78
C ILE A 18 -24.75 1.82 0.05
N ILE A 19 -24.43 0.94 1.00
CA ILE A 19 -23.13 0.91 1.65
C ILE A 19 -22.17 0.38 0.59
N GLY A 20 -21.80 1.26 -0.34
CA GLY A 20 -20.78 0.98 -1.35
C GLY A 20 -19.53 0.51 -0.62
N CYS A 21 -19.05 -0.68 -0.97
CA CYS A 21 -17.83 -1.23 -0.42
C CYS A 21 -16.69 -0.26 -0.78
N ARG A 22 -16.32 0.66 0.12
CA ARG A 22 -15.28 1.67 -0.14
C ARG A 22 -13.91 0.98 -0.18
N SER A 23 -13.47 0.57 -1.37
CA SER A 23 -12.08 0.25 -1.66
C SER A 23 -11.29 1.54 -1.90
N ASN A 24 -10.08 1.64 -1.35
CA ASN A 24 -9.23 2.82 -1.53
C ASN A 24 -8.39 2.64 -2.79
N PRO A 25 -8.07 3.68 -3.57
CA PRO A 25 -7.12 3.56 -4.67
C PRO A 25 -5.81 2.91 -4.19
N VAL A 26 -5.23 2.05 -5.03
CA VAL A 26 -3.94 1.41 -4.73
C VAL A 26 -2.86 2.48 -4.62
N ARG A 27 -2.22 2.57 -3.45
CA ARG A 27 -1.08 3.48 -3.26
C ARG A 27 0.18 2.86 -3.86
N GLU A 28 0.83 3.63 -4.72
CA GLU A 28 2.17 3.38 -5.20
C GLU A 28 3.06 4.57 -4.86
N VAL A 29 4.35 4.33 -4.78
CA VAL A 29 5.38 5.38 -4.69
C VAL A 29 6.12 5.34 -6.01
N VAL A 30 6.12 6.45 -6.75
CA VAL A 30 6.72 6.49 -8.09
C VAL A 30 7.80 7.56 -8.11
N ASN A 31 9.02 7.14 -8.46
CA ASN A 31 10.20 8.00 -8.60
C ASN A 31 10.47 8.90 -7.37
N ALA A 32 10.31 8.36 -6.16
CA ALA A 32 10.69 9.08 -4.94
C ALA A 32 12.20 9.34 -4.93
N PRO A 33 12.65 10.54 -4.55
CA PRO A 33 14.07 10.88 -4.55
C PRO A 33 14.82 10.12 -3.45
N VAL A 34 16.03 9.69 -3.78
CA VAL A 34 17.01 9.18 -2.80
C VAL A 34 17.71 10.40 -2.20
N MET A 35 17.29 10.77 -0.98
CA MET A 35 17.87 11.89 -0.22
C MET A 35 18.87 11.34 0.80
N THR A 36 20.14 11.74 0.65
CA THR A 36 21.27 11.33 1.50
C THR A 36 22.10 12.55 1.89
N ILE A 37 22.99 12.41 2.88
CA ILE A 37 23.86 13.50 3.35
C ILE A 37 25.28 13.35 2.78
N GLY A 38 25.76 12.12 2.62
CA GLY A 38 27.12 11.81 2.17
C GLY A 38 27.25 11.33 0.73
N GLU A 39 28.46 10.92 0.36
CA GLU A 39 28.70 10.12 -0.85
C GLU A 39 28.23 8.68 -0.64
N TYR A 40 27.54 8.13 -1.63
CA TYR A 40 26.96 6.79 -1.54
C TYR A 40 26.99 6.06 -2.88
N THR A 41 26.85 4.74 -2.81
CA THR A 41 26.72 3.86 -3.97
C THR A 41 25.30 3.34 -4.13
N VAL A 42 24.97 2.79 -5.30
CA VAL A 42 23.70 2.09 -5.52
C VAL A 42 23.52 0.90 -4.56
N LYS A 43 24.63 0.27 -4.13
CA LYS A 43 24.60 -0.82 -3.16
C LYS A 43 24.23 -0.34 -1.75
N ASP A 44 24.55 0.91 -1.41
CA ASP A 44 24.16 1.49 -0.13
C ASP A 44 22.66 1.81 -0.11
N VAL A 45 22.12 2.30 -1.23
CA VAL A 45 20.67 2.44 -1.44
C VAL A 45 19.96 1.10 -1.29
N GLU A 46 20.47 0.05 -1.95
CA GLU A 46 19.92 -1.31 -1.83
C GLU A 46 19.86 -1.76 -0.36
N LYS A 47 20.98 -1.65 0.36
CA LYS A 47 21.07 -2.04 1.77
C LYS A 47 20.11 -1.22 2.65
N ALA A 48 20.00 0.09 2.41
CA ALA A 48 19.09 0.95 3.16
C ALA A 48 17.62 0.54 2.96
N ILE A 49 17.22 0.25 1.72
CA ILE A 49 15.86 -0.23 1.40
C ILE A 49 15.58 -1.59 2.07
N ILE A 50 16.54 -2.52 2.01
CA ILE A 50 16.39 -3.85 2.64
C ILE A 50 16.24 -3.70 4.16
N ARG A 51 17.13 -2.95 4.82
CA ARG A 51 17.08 -2.71 6.27
C ARG A 51 15.77 -2.03 6.66
N ALA A 52 15.32 -1.07 5.86
CA ALA A 52 14.06 -0.39 6.07
C ALA A 52 12.90 -1.40 6.14
N GLY A 53 12.71 -2.22 5.10
CA GLY A 53 11.64 -3.21 5.07
C GLY A 53 11.75 -4.23 6.22
N GLN A 54 12.94 -4.79 6.43
CA GLN A 54 13.17 -5.79 7.49
C GLN A 54 12.84 -5.25 8.88
N SER A 55 13.16 -3.98 9.17
CA SER A 55 12.88 -3.35 10.46
C SER A 55 11.39 -3.23 10.82
N ILE A 56 10.50 -3.36 9.84
CA ILE A 56 9.05 -3.27 10.01
C ILE A 56 8.32 -4.52 9.47
N GLY A 57 9.01 -5.67 9.45
CA GLY A 57 8.41 -6.98 9.21
C GLY A 57 8.25 -7.38 7.74
N TRP A 58 8.84 -6.65 6.80
CA TRP A 58 8.88 -7.10 5.40
C TRP A 58 10.01 -8.09 5.18
N SER A 59 9.71 -9.17 4.47
CA SER A 59 10.71 -10.03 3.84
C SER A 59 11.18 -9.37 2.54
N MET A 60 12.47 -9.04 2.46
CA MET A 60 13.06 -8.29 1.34
C MET A 60 14.04 -9.18 0.58
N LYS A 61 13.76 -9.42 -0.71
CA LYS A 61 14.60 -10.25 -1.57
C LYS A 61 15.08 -9.46 -2.79
N PRO A 62 16.38 -9.12 -2.88
CA PRO A 62 16.98 -8.65 -4.13
C PRO A 62 16.83 -9.74 -5.19
N VAL A 63 16.28 -9.38 -6.34
CA VAL A 63 16.07 -10.34 -7.46
C VAL A 63 17.03 -10.08 -8.62
N LYS A 64 17.46 -8.83 -8.79
CA LYS A 64 18.52 -8.38 -9.71
C LYS A 64 18.99 -6.98 -9.29
N PRO A 65 20.13 -6.47 -9.78
CA PRO A 65 20.54 -5.10 -9.50
C PRO A 65 19.42 -4.09 -9.80
N GLY A 66 19.15 -3.19 -8.85
CA GLY A 66 18.09 -2.18 -8.98
C GLY A 66 16.68 -2.70 -8.74
N LEU A 67 16.50 -3.95 -8.28
CA LEU A 67 15.18 -4.53 -8.04
C LEU A 67 15.10 -5.43 -6.81
N ILE A 68 14.20 -5.09 -5.89
CA ILE A 68 13.85 -5.88 -4.72
C ILE A 68 12.37 -6.29 -4.79
N ILE A 69 12.07 -7.52 -4.39
CA ILE A 69 10.69 -7.95 -4.08
C ILE A 69 10.51 -7.92 -2.57
N GLY A 70 9.52 -7.15 -2.12
CA GLY A 70 9.10 -7.08 -0.72
C GLY A 70 7.81 -7.88 -0.52
N ILE A 71 7.76 -8.69 0.54
CA ILE A 71 6.55 -9.40 0.96
C ILE A 71 6.31 -9.18 2.44
N ILE A 72 5.08 -8.83 2.82
CA ILE A 72 4.65 -8.76 4.22
C ILE A 72 3.42 -9.65 4.43
N PHE A 73 3.42 -10.37 5.56
CA PHE A 73 2.28 -11.13 6.06
C PHE A 73 1.86 -10.56 7.41
N VAL A 74 0.59 -10.20 7.55
CA VAL A 74 0.02 -9.72 8.82
C VAL A 74 -1.34 -10.38 9.03
N ARG A 75 -1.43 -11.25 10.05
CA ARG A 75 -2.61 -12.09 10.29
C ARG A 75 -2.95 -12.88 9.02
N ASN A 76 -4.13 -12.67 8.43
CA ASN A 76 -4.60 -13.37 7.23
C ASN A 76 -4.40 -12.55 5.94
N ASN A 77 -3.64 -11.45 6.00
CA ASN A 77 -3.42 -10.56 4.87
C ASN A 77 -1.96 -10.63 4.41
N MET A 78 -1.75 -10.56 3.10
CA MET A 78 -0.44 -10.53 2.47
C MET A 78 -0.38 -9.43 1.42
N ALA A 79 0.74 -8.73 1.36
CA ALA A 79 1.05 -7.84 0.24
C ALA A 79 2.44 -8.17 -0.32
N LYS A 80 2.53 -8.15 -1.65
CA LYS A 80 3.76 -8.29 -2.42
C LYS A 80 3.95 -7.03 -3.26
N VAL A 81 5.14 -6.45 -3.18
CA VAL A 81 5.51 -5.24 -3.89
C VAL A 81 6.80 -5.45 -4.66
N GLU A 82 6.95 -4.66 -5.71
CA GLU A 82 8.20 -4.49 -6.42
C GLU A 82 8.81 -3.15 -6.05
N ILE A 83 10.10 -3.16 -5.72
CA ILE A 83 10.84 -1.98 -5.32
C ILE A 83 12.00 -1.80 -6.28
N SER A 84 11.78 -0.96 -7.29
CA SER A 84 12.83 -0.56 -8.22
C SER A 84 13.62 0.60 -7.63
N TYR A 85 14.92 0.61 -7.85
CA TYR A 85 15.78 1.67 -7.32
C TYR A 85 17.03 1.88 -8.18
N ASN A 86 17.56 3.09 -8.10
CA ASN A 86 18.87 3.45 -8.64
C ASN A 86 19.53 4.44 -7.67
N LYS A 87 20.61 5.10 -8.10
CA LYS A 87 21.31 6.07 -7.25
C LYS A 87 20.43 7.27 -6.88
N LYS A 88 19.50 7.68 -7.73
CA LYS A 88 18.75 8.94 -7.59
C LYS A 88 17.32 8.75 -7.12
N HIS A 89 16.68 7.62 -7.44
CA HIS A 89 15.26 7.41 -7.17
C HIS A 89 14.94 5.97 -6.80
N TYR A 90 13.81 5.78 -6.13
CA TYR A 90 13.17 4.48 -5.93
C TYR A 90 11.66 4.55 -6.17
N SER A 91 11.04 3.40 -6.42
CA SER A 91 9.58 3.24 -6.53
C SER A 91 9.13 2.04 -5.72
N ILE A 92 7.88 2.03 -5.26
CA ILE A 92 7.21 0.89 -4.62
C ILE A 92 5.90 0.68 -5.37
N THR A 93 5.83 -0.39 -6.16
CA THR A 93 4.66 -0.71 -7.00
C THR A 93 3.97 -1.98 -6.52
N TYR A 94 2.66 -2.00 -6.69
CA TYR A 94 1.84 -3.15 -6.36
C TYR A 94 2.19 -4.32 -7.29
N LYS A 95 2.31 -5.52 -6.71
CA LYS A 95 2.53 -6.75 -7.49
C LYS A 95 1.42 -7.76 -7.29
N ASP A 96 1.06 -8.02 -6.03
CA ASP A 96 0.08 -9.04 -5.66
C ASP A 96 -0.40 -8.85 -4.21
N SER A 97 -1.57 -9.40 -3.86
CA SER A 97 -2.07 -9.40 -2.48
C SER A 97 -3.10 -10.48 -2.21
N ALA A 98 -3.17 -10.89 -0.94
CA ALA A 98 -4.22 -11.78 -0.42
C ALA A 98 -4.90 -11.13 0.79
N GLY A 99 -6.22 -11.33 0.92
CA GLY A 99 -7.02 -10.79 2.04
C GLY A 99 -7.27 -9.27 2.00
N LEU A 100 -6.70 -8.56 1.01
CA LEU A 100 -6.79 -7.10 0.91
C LEU A 100 -7.92 -6.58 0.01
N LYS A 101 -8.78 -7.47 -0.50
CA LYS A 101 -9.93 -7.15 -1.37
C LYS A 101 -9.54 -6.29 -2.58
N TYR A 102 -8.43 -6.62 -3.23
CA TYR A 102 -8.01 -5.95 -4.46
C TYR A 102 -9.03 -6.24 -5.58
N ASN A 103 -9.47 -5.21 -6.28
CA ASN A 103 -10.47 -5.30 -7.35
C ASN A 103 -10.00 -4.70 -8.69
N GLY A 104 -8.69 -4.59 -8.90
CA GLY A 104 -8.10 -3.97 -10.08
C GLY A 104 -7.73 -2.50 -9.90
N THR A 105 -8.56 -1.72 -9.20
CA THR A 105 -8.33 -0.26 -9.00
C THR A 105 -8.21 0.13 -7.54
N GLY A 106 -8.83 -0.62 -6.65
CA GLY A 106 -8.89 -0.34 -5.23
C GLY A 106 -8.50 -1.53 -4.36
N ILE A 107 -8.09 -1.22 -3.14
CA ILE A 107 -7.55 -2.15 -2.15
C ILE A 107 -7.87 -1.66 -0.73
N SER A 108 -7.79 -2.56 0.24
CA SER A 108 -7.96 -2.24 1.65
C SER A 108 -6.94 -1.20 2.13
N ARG A 109 -7.38 -0.31 3.03
CA ARG A 109 -6.52 0.73 3.64
C ARG A 109 -5.26 0.18 4.32
N TYR A 110 -5.28 -1.09 4.76
CA TYR A 110 -4.11 -1.72 5.39
C TYR A 110 -2.92 -1.77 4.44
N TYR A 111 -3.15 -2.07 3.15
CA TYR A 111 -2.11 -2.02 2.13
C TYR A 111 -1.50 -0.62 2.04
N ASN A 112 -2.34 0.41 1.85
CA ASN A 112 -1.86 1.78 1.72
C ASN A 112 -1.07 2.25 2.94
N ASN A 113 -1.47 1.83 4.15
CA ASN A 113 -0.73 2.08 5.37
C ASN A 113 0.62 1.37 5.40
N TRP A 114 0.71 0.13 4.94
CA TRP A 114 1.99 -0.58 4.83
C TRP A 114 2.93 0.08 3.82
N ILE A 115 2.43 0.52 2.67
CA ILE A 115 3.25 1.25 1.68
C ILE A 115 3.73 2.58 2.25
N LYS A 116 2.86 3.32 2.95
CA LYS A 116 3.24 4.57 3.62
C LYS A 116 4.34 4.34 4.67
N ASN A 117 4.19 3.33 5.52
CA ASN A 117 5.17 3.02 6.56
C ASN A 117 6.51 2.56 5.95
N LEU A 118 6.45 1.78 4.87
CA LEU A 118 7.64 1.32 4.15
C LEU A 118 8.39 2.50 3.53
N GLU A 119 7.71 3.40 2.82
CA GLU A 119 8.29 4.62 2.27
C GLU A 119 8.93 5.50 3.35
N GLN A 120 8.21 5.76 4.45
CA GLN A 120 8.75 6.55 5.56
C GLN A 120 10.02 5.93 6.15
N ARG A 121 10.02 4.61 6.31
CA ARG A 121 11.17 3.89 6.86
C ARG A 121 12.34 3.83 5.86
N ILE A 122 12.08 3.71 4.56
CA ILE A 122 13.11 3.80 3.51
C ILE A 122 13.75 5.18 3.57
N ASN A 123 12.96 6.26 3.56
CA ASN A 123 13.48 7.62 3.62
C ASN A 123 14.33 7.86 4.89
N SER A 124 13.89 7.33 6.03
CA SER A 124 14.66 7.41 7.29
C SER A 124 15.99 6.65 7.25
N GLN A 125 16.07 5.52 6.52
CA GLN A 125 17.35 4.79 6.35
C GLN A 125 18.25 5.48 5.32
N LEU A 126 17.68 6.04 4.25
CA LEU A 126 18.44 6.76 3.21
C LEU A 126 19.02 8.07 3.72
N SER A 127 18.34 8.79 4.62
CA SER A 127 18.90 10.00 5.21
C SER A 127 20.10 9.74 6.13
N GLY A 128 20.30 8.49 6.55
CA GLY A 128 21.39 8.06 7.43
C GLY A 128 22.59 7.44 6.71
N ILE A 129 22.57 7.38 5.38
CA ILE A 129 23.72 7.00 4.55
C ILE A 129 24.36 8.25 3.93
#